data_AF-A0A8T1SE41-F1
#
_entry.id   AF-A0A8T1SE41-F1
#
_cell.length_a   1.000
_cell.length_b   1.000
_cell.length_c   1.000
_cell.angle_alpha   90.00
_cell.angle_beta   90.00
_cell.angle_gamma   90.00
#
_symmetry.space_group_name_H-M   'P 1'
#
loop_
_entity.id
_entity.type
_entity.pdbx_description
1 polymer ?
#
loop_
_entity_poly.entity_id
_entity_poly.type
_entity_poly.pdbx_seq_one_letter_code
_entity_poly.pdbx_strand_id
1 'polypeptide(L)'
;MEATWERSIHLIHENGDWMSQLPENLWDVPLHNLSLPGSHDTMTYCLDKNSDISVNESKLLQLIDKFMPCIIHPIIMKWSITQVLNVSEQLDAGIRYLDFRIAHKPNDPSVKLYFVHMVYTTAVV
;
A
#
# COMPACT_ATOMS: atom_id res chain seq x y z
N MET A 1 -18.25 2.75 21.58
CA MET A 1 -17.47 2.33 20.40
C MET A 1 -17.60 3.32 19.25
N GLU A 2 -18.77 3.94 18.99
CA GLU A 2 -18.90 5.01 17.98
C GLU A 2 -18.07 6.27 18.28
N ALA A 3 -18.08 6.76 19.52
CA ALA A 3 -17.35 7.98 19.90
C ALA A 3 -15.82 7.90 19.71
N THR A 4 -15.23 6.70 19.76
CA THR A 4 -13.81 6.48 19.49
C THR A 4 -13.50 6.48 17.99
N TRP A 5 -14.45 6.03 17.17
CA TRP A 5 -14.34 6.06 15.71
C TRP A 5 -14.48 7.48 15.17
N GLU A 6 -15.48 8.23 15.63
CA GLU A 6 -15.68 9.64 15.23
C GLU A 6 -14.48 10.52 15.61
N ARG A 7 -13.91 10.33 16.81
CA ARG A 7 -12.70 11.04 17.24
C ARG A 7 -11.47 10.67 16.40
N SER A 8 -11.36 9.40 15.98
CA SER A 8 -10.27 8.95 15.11
C SER A 8 -10.40 9.53 13.71
N ILE A 9 -11.62 9.62 13.17
CA ILE A 9 -11.90 10.24 11.87
C ILE A 9 -11.61 11.75 11.90
N HIS A 10 -11.94 12.44 12.99
CA HIS A 10 -11.67 13.88 13.12
C HIS A 10 -10.16 14.20 13.19
N LEU A 11 -9.37 13.36 13.88
CA LEU A 11 -7.90 13.47 13.93
C LEU A 11 -7.25 13.17 12.57
N ILE A 12 -7.85 12.29 11.77
CA ILE A 12 -7.37 11.97 10.42
C ILE A 12 -7.54 13.19 9.48
N HIS A 13 -8.57 14.01 9.65
CA HIS A 13 -8.79 15.14 8.76
C HIS A 13 -7.87 16.35 9.04
N GLU A 14 -7.35 16.48 10.27
CA GLU A 14 -6.45 17.59 10.67
C GLU A 14 -4.96 17.32 10.37
N ASN A 15 -4.58 16.11 9.98
CA ASN A 15 -3.18 15.78 9.72
C ASN A 15 -2.77 15.98 8.27
N GLY A 16 -3.70 16.31 7.37
CA GLY A 16 -3.43 16.40 5.93
C GLY A 16 -2.52 17.56 5.53
N ASP A 17 -2.26 18.51 6.40
CA ASP A 17 -1.50 19.74 6.10
C ASP A 17 -0.36 19.99 7.10
N TRP A 18 0.03 18.99 7.91
CA TRP A 18 1.02 19.15 8.99
C TRP A 18 2.36 19.76 8.54
N MET A 19 2.80 19.47 7.31
CA MET A 19 4.03 20.05 6.75
C MET A 19 3.95 21.56 6.57
N SER A 20 2.76 22.13 6.34
CA SER A 20 2.53 23.58 6.22
C SER A 20 2.56 24.30 7.57
N GLN A 21 2.37 23.55 8.66
CA GLN A 21 2.35 24.04 10.04
C GLN A 21 3.72 23.86 10.74
N LEU A 22 4.76 23.47 9.99
CA LEU A 22 6.11 23.35 10.53
C LEU A 22 6.59 24.71 11.08
N PRO A 23 7.28 24.73 12.24
CA PRO A 23 7.99 25.91 12.72
C PRO A 23 8.97 26.47 11.67
N GLU A 24 9.14 27.79 11.62
CA GLU A 24 10.01 28.49 10.65
C GLU A 24 11.44 27.92 10.61
N ASN A 25 11.97 27.51 11.76
CA ASN A 25 13.32 26.93 11.86
C ASN A 25 13.47 25.57 11.16
N LEU A 26 12.38 24.95 10.72
CA LEU A 26 12.36 23.69 9.97
C LEU A 26 12.09 23.87 8.47
N TRP A 27 11.77 25.08 8.00
CA TRP A 27 11.40 25.30 6.59
C TRP A 27 12.55 25.03 5.61
N ASP A 28 13.77 25.41 6.00
CA ASP A 28 14.97 25.20 5.19
C ASP A 28 15.71 23.90 5.51
N VAL A 29 15.16 23.07 6.41
CA VAL A 29 15.76 21.77 6.76
C VAL A 29 15.52 20.78 5.61
N PRO A 30 16.57 20.12 5.08
CA PRO A 30 16.40 19.12 4.03
C PRO A 30 15.46 17.99 4.46
N LEU A 31 14.63 17.48 3.54
CA LEU A 31 13.64 16.44 3.84
C LEU A 31 14.23 15.19 4.53
N HIS A 32 15.47 14.81 4.21
CA HIS A 32 16.15 13.66 4.82
C HIS A 32 16.53 13.87 6.29
N ASN A 33 16.49 15.12 6.78
CA ASN A 33 16.67 15.49 8.19
C ASN A 33 15.33 15.69 8.93
N LEU A 34 14.19 15.52 8.23
CA LEU A 34 12.87 15.55 8.84
C LEU A 34 12.36 14.13 9.12
N SER A 35 11.65 13.96 10.24
CA SER A 35 10.90 12.74 10.52
C SER A 35 9.62 12.74 9.70
N LEU A 36 9.58 11.95 8.63
CA LEU A 36 8.40 11.81 7.76
C LEU A 36 7.67 10.50 8.08
N PRO A 37 6.35 10.53 8.37
CA PRO A 37 5.57 9.31 8.46
C PRO A 37 5.44 8.66 7.07
N GLY A 38 5.57 7.34 7.02
CA GLY A 38 5.54 6.56 5.78
C GLY A 38 4.66 5.33 5.86
N SER A 39 4.21 4.85 4.70
CA SER A 39 3.46 3.60 4.59
C SER A 39 4.27 2.57 3.78
N HIS A 40 4.42 1.37 4.36
CA HIS A 40 5.09 0.24 3.72
C HIS A 40 4.11 -0.50 2.80
N ASP A 41 4.55 -0.85 1.60
CA ASP A 41 3.72 -1.43 0.52
C ASP A 41 2.39 -0.67 0.36
N THR A 42 2.47 0.63 0.06
CA THR A 42 1.37 1.61 0.13
C THR A 42 0.08 1.16 -0.55
N MET A 43 0.19 0.45 -1.67
CA MET A 43 -0.93 0.12 -2.55
C MET A 43 -1.62 -1.21 -2.21
N THR A 44 -1.28 -1.86 -1.10
CA THR A 44 -1.84 -3.18 -0.76
C THR A 44 -3.32 -3.17 -0.38
N TYR A 45 -3.92 -2.00 -0.16
CA TYR A 45 -5.36 -1.86 0.07
C TYR A 45 -6.22 -2.25 -1.14
N CYS A 46 -5.64 -2.28 -2.36
CA CYS A 46 -6.34 -2.59 -3.61
C CYS A 46 -5.79 -3.83 -4.34
N LEU A 47 -5.18 -4.77 -3.61
CA LEU A 47 -4.77 -6.07 -4.15
C LEU A 47 -5.95 -6.80 -4.80
N ASP A 48 -5.72 -7.32 -6.00
CA ASP A 48 -6.68 -8.12 -6.73
C ASP A 48 -6.63 -9.57 -6.25
N LYS A 49 -7.64 -9.95 -5.47
CA LYS A 49 -7.84 -11.32 -4.94
C LYS A 49 -7.99 -12.41 -6.00
N ASN A 50 -8.14 -12.03 -7.27
CA ASN A 50 -8.23 -12.96 -8.40
C ASN A 50 -6.97 -12.92 -9.27
N SER A 51 -5.98 -12.10 -8.94
CA SER A 51 -4.74 -12.02 -9.72
C SER A 51 -3.83 -13.20 -9.44
N ASP A 52 -3.03 -13.56 -10.44
CA ASP A 52 -1.98 -14.57 -10.26
C ASP A 52 -0.95 -14.10 -9.22
N ILE A 53 -0.31 -15.06 -8.55
CA ILE A 53 0.89 -14.78 -7.75
C ILE A 53 1.98 -14.23 -8.66
N SER A 54 2.63 -13.17 -8.19
CA SER A 54 3.80 -12.55 -8.82
C SER A 54 4.88 -13.58 -9.11
N VAL A 55 5.44 -13.53 -10.31
CA VAL A 55 6.54 -14.43 -10.72
C VAL A 55 7.82 -14.26 -9.91
N ASN A 56 7.92 -13.15 -9.16
CA ASN A 56 9.03 -12.92 -8.24
C ASN A 56 8.92 -13.75 -6.95
N GLU A 57 7.77 -14.37 -6.69
CA GLU A 57 7.59 -15.27 -5.55
C GLU A 57 8.19 -16.66 -5.80
N SER A 58 8.39 -17.42 -4.73
CA SER A 58 9.03 -18.73 -4.83
C SER A 58 8.28 -19.70 -5.75
N LYS A 59 9.02 -20.52 -6.51
CA LYS A 59 8.45 -21.58 -7.37
C LYS A 59 7.56 -22.55 -6.60
N LEU A 60 7.88 -22.80 -5.32
CA LEU A 60 7.06 -23.63 -4.44
C LEU A 60 5.68 -22.99 -4.21
N LEU A 61 5.65 -21.69 -3.92
CA LEU A 61 4.40 -20.97 -3.71
C LEU A 61 3.54 -20.95 -4.97
N GLN A 62 4.16 -20.68 -6.13
CA GLN A 62 3.49 -20.75 -7.44
C GLN A 62 2.92 -22.16 -7.72
N LEU A 63 3.66 -23.22 -7.36
CA LEU A 63 3.20 -24.60 -7.51
C LEU A 63 2.00 -24.91 -6.61
N ILE A 64 2.06 -24.50 -5.34
CA ILE A 64 0.98 -24.72 -4.37
C ILE A 64 -0.29 -23.99 -4.82
N ASP A 65 -0.19 -22.76 -5.30
CA ASP A 65 -1.33 -21.98 -5.79
C ASP A 65 -2.00 -22.61 -7.00
N LYS A 66 -1.21 -23.21 -7.90
CA LYS A 66 -1.75 -23.97 -9.03
C LYS A 66 -2.61 -25.17 -8.60
N PHE A 67 -2.25 -25.86 -7.52
CA PHE A 67 -2.93 -27.09 -7.09
C PHE A 67 -3.96 -26.88 -5.97
N MET A 68 -3.79 -25.86 -5.13
CA MET A 68 -4.62 -25.59 -3.95
C MET A 68 -4.95 -24.09 -3.80
N PRO A 69 -5.46 -23.41 -4.85
CA PRO A 69 -5.67 -21.96 -4.83
C PRO A 69 -6.64 -21.54 -3.72
N CYS A 70 -7.72 -22.31 -3.50
CA CYS A 70 -8.72 -22.02 -2.47
C CYS A 70 -8.16 -22.06 -1.03
N ILE A 71 -7.00 -22.67 -0.81
CA ILE A 71 -6.35 -22.77 0.51
C ILE A 71 -5.27 -21.70 0.63
N ILE A 72 -4.37 -21.62 -0.35
CA ILE A 72 -3.19 -20.77 -0.23
C ILE A 72 -3.49 -19.30 -0.53
N HIS A 73 -4.43 -19.00 -1.43
CA HIS A 73 -4.71 -17.63 -1.84
C HIS A 73 -5.26 -16.77 -0.69
N PRO A 74 -6.22 -17.25 0.15
CA PRO A 74 -6.64 -16.51 1.34
C PRO A 74 -5.50 -16.28 2.33
N ILE A 75 -4.55 -17.21 2.44
CA ILE A 75 -3.37 -17.06 3.29
C ILE A 75 -2.49 -15.95 2.72
N ILE A 76 -2.14 -16.02 1.43
CA ILE A 76 -1.33 -15.00 0.74
C ILE A 76 -1.95 -13.63 0.95
N MET A 77 -3.23 -13.44 0.65
CA MET A 77 -3.91 -12.16 0.84
C MET A 77 -3.77 -11.61 2.27
N LYS A 78 -3.84 -12.48 3.29
CA LYS A 78 -3.67 -12.07 4.69
C LYS A 78 -2.23 -11.64 5.01
N TRP A 79 -1.24 -12.25 4.38
CA TRP A 79 0.17 -11.87 4.54
C TRP A 79 0.55 -10.68 3.66
N SER A 80 -0.19 -10.43 2.58
CA SER A 80 0.13 -9.40 1.60
C SER A 80 -0.39 -8.01 1.95
N ILE A 81 -1.49 -7.91 2.70
CA ILE A 81 -2.12 -6.63 3.01
C ILE A 81 -1.38 -5.94 4.16
N THR A 82 -0.81 -4.76 3.90
CA THR A 82 -0.16 -3.90 4.88
C THR A 82 -0.94 -2.61 5.15
N GLN A 83 -1.76 -2.18 4.20
CA GLN A 83 -2.57 -0.95 4.26
C GLN A 83 -4.05 -1.25 4.03
N VAL A 84 -4.92 -0.56 4.78
CA VAL A 84 -6.38 -0.62 4.60
C VAL A 84 -6.97 0.68 4.05
N LEU A 85 -6.22 1.79 4.17
CA LEU A 85 -6.61 3.11 3.67
C LEU A 85 -6.13 3.29 2.23
N ASN A 86 -6.93 3.96 1.41
CA ASN A 86 -6.50 4.35 0.06
C ASN A 86 -5.46 5.49 0.10
N VAL A 87 -4.81 5.80 -1.03
CA VAL A 87 -3.74 6.81 -1.07
C VAL A 87 -4.20 8.16 -0.53
N SER A 88 -5.38 8.65 -0.93
CA SER A 88 -5.89 9.93 -0.45
C SER A 88 -6.10 9.92 1.07
N GLU A 89 -6.70 8.86 1.60
CA GLU A 89 -6.89 8.69 3.04
C GLU A 89 -5.57 8.58 3.81
N GLN A 90 -4.55 7.93 3.24
CA GLN A 90 -3.20 7.90 3.82
C GLN A 90 -2.57 9.29 3.86
N LEU A 91 -2.73 10.08 2.79
CA LEU A 91 -2.23 11.46 2.73
C LEU A 91 -2.97 12.38 3.71
N ASP A 92 -4.29 12.23 3.83
CA ASP A 92 -5.11 12.94 4.81
C ASP A 92 -4.65 12.58 6.24
N ALA A 93 -4.36 11.30 6.51
CA ALA A 93 -3.80 10.84 7.78
C ALA A 93 -2.35 11.32 8.05
N GLY A 94 -1.73 12.04 7.11
CA GLY A 94 -0.41 12.67 7.27
C GLY A 94 0.76 11.93 6.65
N ILE A 95 0.57 10.77 6.00
CA ILE A 95 1.65 10.01 5.34
C ILE A 95 2.31 10.84 4.24
N ARG A 96 3.66 10.87 4.19
CA ARG A 96 4.43 11.61 3.18
C ARG A 96 5.57 10.82 2.54
N TYR A 97 5.78 9.59 2.98
CA TYR A 97 6.72 8.65 2.37
C TYR A 97 5.97 7.39 1.92
N LEU A 98 5.92 7.14 0.61
CA LEU A 98 5.15 6.04 0.03
C LEU A 98 6.08 4.97 -0.54
N ASP A 99 5.94 3.72 -0.10
CA ASP A 99 6.63 2.56 -0.66
C ASP A 99 5.78 1.98 -1.81
N PHE A 100 6.11 2.39 -3.04
CA PHE A 100 5.51 1.86 -4.25
C PHE A 100 6.36 0.75 -4.86
N ARG A 101 5.79 -0.45 -4.91
CA ARG A 101 6.38 -1.60 -5.60
C ARG A 101 5.61 -1.88 -6.88
N ILE A 102 6.31 -1.81 -8.00
CA ILE A 102 5.71 -1.88 -9.34
C ILE A 102 6.28 -3.05 -10.14
N ALA A 103 5.43 -3.70 -10.91
CA ALA A 103 5.83 -4.78 -11.82
C ALA A 103 4.88 -4.86 -13.03
N HIS A 104 5.39 -5.45 -14.11
CA HIS A 104 4.59 -5.87 -15.25
C HIS A 104 4.06 -7.30 -15.01
N LYS A 105 2.84 -7.59 -15.49
CA LYS A 105 2.26 -8.93 -15.42
C LYS A 105 2.80 -9.77 -16.59
N PRO A 106 3.42 -10.95 -16.36
CA PRO A 106 4.10 -11.71 -17.41
C PRO A 106 3.27 -12.02 -18.67
N ASN A 107 1.96 -12.20 -18.51
CA ASN A 107 1.03 -12.56 -19.59
C ASN A 107 0.16 -11.40 -20.07
N ASP A 108 0.40 -10.18 -19.59
CA ASP A 108 -0.33 -9.00 -20.05
C ASP A 108 0.37 -8.42 -21.29
N PRO A 109 -0.25 -8.43 -22.49
CA PRO A 109 0.37 -7.91 -23.70
C PRO A 109 0.44 -6.38 -23.74
N SER A 110 -0.20 -5.69 -22.79
CA SER A 110 -0.17 -4.23 -22.69
C SER A 110 1.11 -3.73 -22.00
N VAL A 111 1.34 -2.41 -22.06
CA VAL A 111 2.45 -1.73 -21.36
C VAL A 111 2.10 -1.33 -19.93
N LYS A 112 1.01 -1.87 -19.37
CA LYS A 112 0.53 -1.49 -18.03
C LYS A 112 1.48 -1.99 -16.95
N LEU A 113 1.80 -1.10 -16.01
CA LEU A 113 2.47 -1.46 -14.77
C LEU A 113 1.43 -1.54 -13.66
N TYR A 114 1.63 -2.50 -12.77
CA TYR A 114 0.76 -2.78 -11.64
C TYR A 114 1.56 -2.58 -10.36
N PHE A 115 0.89 -2.22 -9.28
CA PHE A 115 1.49 -2.37 -7.97
C PHE A 115 1.47 -3.84 -7.56
N VAL A 116 2.46 -4.28 -6.78
CA VAL A 116 2.65 -5.69 -6.46
C VAL A 116 3.16 -5.90 -5.04
N HIS A 117 2.56 -6.87 -4.35
CA HIS A 117 3.11 -7.44 -3.13
C HIS A 117 2.56 -8.87 -2.99
N MET A 118 3.38 -9.87 -3.37
CA MET A 118 3.01 -11.27 -3.65
C MET A 118 1.97 -11.47 -4.76
N VAL A 119 0.91 -10.67 -4.80
CA VAL A 119 -0.11 -10.60 -5.87
C VAL A 119 -0.22 -9.16 -6.39
N TYR A 120 -0.94 -8.96 -7.49
CA TYR A 120 -1.01 -7.66 -8.17
C TYR A 120 -2.23 -6.85 -7.72
N THR A 121 -2.17 -5.52 -7.84
CA THR A 121 -3.32 -4.64 -7.60
C THR A 121 -4.29 -4.58 -8.76
N THR A 122 -5.51 -4.12 -8.48
CA THR A 122 -6.48 -3.70 -9.51
C THR A 122 -6.12 -2.35 -10.12
N ALA A 123 -5.48 -1.46 -9.35
CA ALA A 123 -4.93 -0.21 -9.81
C ALA A 123 -3.67 -0.43 -10.67
N VAL A 124 -3.43 0.51 -11.60
CA VAL A 124 -2.27 0.55 -12.49
C VAL A 124 -1.53 1.88 -12.29
N VAL A 125 -0.25 1.92 -12.68
CA VAL A 125 0.61 3.12 -12.68
C VAL A 125 0.24 4.04 -13.84
#